data_AF-A0A0G3XFE8-F1
#
_entry.id   AF-A0A0G3XFE8-F1
#
_cell.length_a   1.000
_cell.length_b   1.000
_cell.length_c   1.000
_cell.angle_alpha   90.00
_cell.angle_beta   90.00
_cell.angle_gamma   90.00
#
_symmetry.space_group_name_H-M   'P 1'
#
loop_
_entity.id
_entity.type
_entity.pdbx_description
1 polymer ?
#
loop_
_entity_poly.entity_id
_entity_poly.type
_entity_poly.pdbx_seq_one_letter_code
_entity_poly.pdbx_strand_id
1 'polypeptide(L)'
;MKTCLTRVAAAAAIGTLALSPQVALADSDNAAVVIHDNKCTGFIPTAEGGLPIYNGRWDMTQLISAPGHVQKIANKNMQMSVCTFDVPEEVAPGEVRQAENFACRMWTGETATESVMHVSPGGKATMICRKR
;
A
#
# COMPACT_ATOMS: atom_id res chain seq x y z
N MET A 1 23.36 35.17 -44.16
CA MET A 1 23.37 34.81 -42.73
C MET A 1 22.52 35.81 -41.96
N LYS A 2 21.36 35.38 -41.44
CA LYS A 2 20.83 35.71 -40.10
C LYS A 2 19.44 35.08 -39.96
N THR A 3 19.40 34.08 -39.10
CA THR A 3 18.28 33.40 -38.48
C THR A 3 17.29 34.40 -37.87
N CYS A 4 15.99 34.05 -37.85
CA CYS A 4 15.16 34.01 -36.62
C CYS A 4 13.69 33.74 -36.96
N LEU A 5 13.33 32.46 -36.99
CA LEU A 5 11.98 32.00 -36.70
C LEU A 5 11.77 32.10 -35.19
N THR A 6 10.76 32.83 -34.72
CA THR A 6 10.00 32.48 -33.50
C THR A 6 8.87 33.48 -33.24
N ARG A 7 7.66 32.96 -33.06
CA ARG A 7 6.75 33.18 -31.92
C ARG A 7 5.41 32.53 -32.22
N VAL A 8 5.31 31.22 -31.93
CA VAL A 8 4.00 30.60 -31.72
C VAL A 8 3.63 30.86 -30.28
N ALA A 9 2.51 31.57 -30.09
CA ALA A 9 1.90 31.79 -28.78
C ALA A 9 1.45 30.43 -28.22
N ALA A 10 2.03 30.01 -27.10
CA ALA A 10 1.51 28.88 -26.33
C ALA A 10 0.59 29.43 -25.24
N ALA A 11 -0.69 29.06 -25.35
CA ALA A 11 -1.74 29.40 -24.40
C ALA A 11 -1.39 28.86 -23.01
N ALA A 12 -1.55 29.71 -22.00
CA ALA A 12 -1.47 29.33 -20.59
C ALA A 12 -2.69 28.47 -20.24
N ALA A 13 -2.53 27.14 -20.31
CA ALA A 13 -3.45 26.22 -19.65
C ALA A 13 -3.12 26.26 -18.15
N ILE A 14 -3.87 27.08 -17.40
CA ILE A 14 -3.97 26.97 -15.94
C ILE A 14 -4.79 25.73 -15.66
N GLY A 15 -4.16 24.57 -15.85
CA GLY A 15 -4.65 23.31 -15.31
C GLY A 15 -4.34 23.34 -13.83
N THR A 16 -5.35 23.64 -13.03
CA THR A 16 -5.37 23.29 -11.61
C THR A 16 -4.99 21.82 -11.49
N LEU A 17 -3.73 21.55 -11.14
CA LEU A 17 -3.30 20.26 -10.63
C LEU A 17 -4.10 20.06 -9.36
N ALA A 18 -5.21 19.33 -9.49
CA ALA A 18 -5.83 18.67 -8.36
C ALA A 18 -4.71 17.88 -7.69
N LEU A 19 -4.30 18.31 -6.50
CA LEU A 19 -3.49 17.51 -5.60
C LEU A 19 -4.35 16.30 -5.26
N SER A 20 -4.32 15.28 -6.12
CA SER A 20 -4.79 13.96 -5.78
C SER A 20 -4.06 13.57 -4.49
N PRO A 21 -4.76 12.98 -3.50
CA PRO A 21 -4.07 12.42 -2.37
C PRO A 21 -3.12 11.37 -2.93
N GLN A 22 -1.83 11.72 -2.99
CA GLN A 22 -0.80 10.79 -3.38
C GLN A 22 -0.95 9.62 -2.43
N VAL A 23 -1.25 8.45 -3.00
CA VAL A 23 -1.07 7.19 -2.28
C VAL A 23 0.38 7.25 -1.82
N ALA A 24 0.60 7.26 -0.52
CA ALA A 24 1.94 7.17 0.04
C ALA A 24 2.46 5.80 -0.39
N LEU A 25 3.11 5.78 -1.56
CA LEU A 25 3.89 4.66 -2.01
C LEU A 25 4.99 4.49 -0.97
N ALA A 26 5.25 3.25 -0.62
CA ALA A 26 6.31 2.87 0.30
C ALA A 26 7.61 3.63 -0.05
N ASP A 27 8.01 4.55 0.83
CA ASP A 27 9.23 5.36 0.67
C ASP A 27 10.50 4.54 1.02
N SER A 28 10.47 3.24 0.71
CA SER A 28 11.52 2.28 0.95
C SER A 28 11.50 1.26 -0.17
N ASP A 29 12.65 1.06 -0.82
CA ASP A 29 12.88 0.11 -1.92
C ASP A 29 12.50 -1.36 -1.59
N ASN A 30 12.12 -1.65 -0.33
CA ASN A 30 11.80 -2.99 0.14
C ASN A 30 10.51 -3.09 0.97
N ALA A 31 9.71 -2.04 1.16
CA ALA A 31 8.45 -2.16 1.91
C ALA A 31 7.27 -2.43 0.98
N ALA A 32 6.70 -3.63 1.10
CA ALA A 32 5.53 -4.08 0.35
C ALA A 32 4.24 -3.37 0.82
N VAL A 33 4.21 -2.97 2.09
CA VAL A 33 2.99 -2.52 2.77
C VAL A 33 3.31 -1.41 3.75
N VAL A 34 2.42 -0.43 3.89
CA VAL A 34 2.58 0.68 4.84
C VAL A 34 1.32 0.88 5.68
N ILE A 35 1.49 1.02 7.00
CA ILE A 35 0.44 1.42 7.93
C ILE A 35 0.69 2.87 8.39
N HIS A 36 -0.25 3.77 8.06
CA HIS A 36 -0.30 5.15 8.54
C HIS A 36 -1.43 5.32 9.58
N ASP A 37 -1.50 6.48 10.24
CA ASP A 37 -2.38 6.73 11.38
C ASP A 37 -3.86 6.35 11.18
N ASN A 38 -4.38 6.49 9.96
CA ASN A 38 -5.77 6.19 9.60
C ASN A 38 -5.91 5.53 8.21
N LYS A 39 -4.80 5.05 7.64
CA LYS A 39 -4.77 4.50 6.28
C LYS A 39 -3.85 3.30 6.21
N CYS A 40 -4.22 2.37 5.36
CA CYS A 40 -3.47 1.14 5.16
C CYS A 40 -3.31 0.87 3.70
N THR A 41 -2.08 0.54 3.33
CA THR A 41 -1.72 0.12 1.99
C THR A 41 -1.34 -1.34 2.04
N GLY A 42 -2.25 -2.23 1.61
CA GLY A 42 -2.08 -3.68 1.58
C GLY A 42 -2.23 -4.26 0.17
N PHE A 43 -2.42 -5.57 0.05
CA PHE A 43 -2.63 -6.29 -1.22
C PHE A 43 -3.60 -7.45 -1.02
N ILE A 44 -4.09 -8.09 -2.08
CA ILE A 44 -4.84 -9.35 -1.92
C ILE A 44 -3.87 -10.52 -2.08
N PRO A 45 -3.70 -11.39 -1.07
CA PRO A 45 -2.84 -12.56 -1.21
C PRO A 45 -3.32 -13.48 -2.35
N THR A 46 -2.37 -14.14 -3.00
CA THR A 46 -2.70 -15.13 -4.04
C THR A 46 -3.37 -16.36 -3.44
N ALA A 47 -3.85 -17.26 -4.30
CA ALA A 47 -4.53 -18.45 -3.83
C ALA A 47 -3.64 -19.40 -3.02
N GLU A 48 -2.34 -19.36 -3.31
CA GLU A 48 -1.29 -20.12 -2.67
C GLU A 48 -0.80 -19.46 -1.37
N GLY A 49 -1.44 -18.37 -0.95
CA GLY A 49 -1.08 -17.58 0.22
C GLY A 49 0.16 -16.72 0.04
N GLY A 50 0.49 -16.42 -1.22
CA GLY A 50 1.66 -15.65 -1.60
C GLY A 50 1.37 -14.19 -1.83
N LEU A 51 2.44 -13.50 -2.15
CA LEU A 51 2.40 -12.15 -2.68
C LEU A 51 1.98 -12.17 -4.15
N PRO A 52 1.23 -11.17 -4.65
CA PRO A 52 1.00 -11.03 -6.08
C PRO A 52 2.35 -10.74 -6.77
N ILE A 53 2.87 -11.75 -7.47
CA ILE A 53 4.16 -11.68 -8.16
C ILE A 53 3.90 -11.83 -9.66
N TYR A 54 4.39 -10.86 -10.44
CA TYR A 54 4.40 -10.87 -11.89
C TYR A 54 5.84 -10.85 -12.41
N ASN A 55 6.22 -11.81 -13.25
CA ASN A 55 7.58 -11.96 -13.79
C ASN A 55 8.68 -11.98 -12.72
N GLY A 56 8.43 -12.66 -11.59
CA GLY A 56 9.39 -12.77 -10.48
C GLY A 56 9.56 -11.47 -9.68
N ARG A 57 8.73 -10.46 -9.92
CA ARG A 57 8.71 -9.20 -9.19
C ARG A 57 7.36 -8.97 -8.55
N TRP A 58 7.37 -8.23 -7.45
CA TRP A 58 6.16 -7.80 -6.78
C TRP A 58 5.30 -6.95 -7.71
N ASP A 59 4.03 -7.30 -7.86
CA ASP A 59 3.10 -6.55 -8.67
C ASP A 59 2.45 -5.43 -7.85
N MET A 60 3.09 -4.26 -7.88
CA MET A 60 2.63 -3.06 -7.17
C MET A 60 1.25 -2.56 -7.65
N THR A 61 0.75 -3.01 -8.80
CA THR A 61 -0.59 -2.64 -9.28
C THR A 61 -1.71 -3.25 -8.45
N GLN A 62 -1.39 -4.30 -7.67
CA GLN A 62 -2.32 -4.98 -6.76
C GLN A 62 -2.38 -4.34 -5.38
N LEU A 63 -1.74 -3.18 -5.18
CA LEU A 63 -1.79 -2.46 -3.93
C LEU A 63 -3.13 -1.75 -3.73
N ILE A 64 -3.72 -1.99 -2.57
CA ILE A 64 -4.96 -1.37 -2.13
C ILE A 64 -4.60 -0.40 -1.02
N SER A 65 -4.81 0.90 -1.30
CA SER A 65 -4.74 1.93 -0.27
C SER A 65 -6.15 2.33 0.12
N ALA A 66 -6.54 2.03 1.35
CA ALA A 66 -7.87 2.31 1.86
C ALA A 66 -7.79 3.02 3.22
N PRO A 67 -8.81 3.83 3.56
CA PRO A 67 -9.06 4.20 4.95
C PRO A 67 -9.16 2.93 5.78
N GLY A 68 -8.49 2.92 6.94
CA GLY A 68 -8.43 1.74 7.79
C GLY A 68 -8.50 2.11 9.25
N HIS A 69 -9.05 1.20 10.05
CA HIS A 69 -8.94 1.29 11.49
C HIS A 69 -7.62 0.66 11.93
N VAL A 70 -6.75 1.51 12.48
CA VAL A 70 -5.39 1.13 12.89
C VAL A 70 -5.30 1.10 14.41
N GLN A 71 -4.95 -0.07 14.94
CA GLN A 71 -4.61 -0.27 16.35
C GLN A 71 -3.10 -0.39 16.48
N LYS A 72 -2.54 0.31 17.47
CA LYS A 72 -1.10 0.41 17.69
C LYS A 72 -0.78 -0.03 19.11
N ILE A 73 0.20 -0.90 19.24
CA ILE A 73 0.74 -1.34 20.52
C ILE A 73 2.24 -1.12 20.45
N ALA A 74 2.81 -0.37 21.40
CA ALA A 74 4.25 -0.18 21.53
C ALA A 74 4.65 -0.25 23.00
N ASN A 75 5.55 -1.16 23.32
CA ASN A 75 6.19 -1.28 24.62
C ASN A 75 7.69 -1.59 24.45
N LYS A 76 8.44 -1.70 25.55
CA LYS A 76 9.89 -1.92 25.52
C LYS A 76 10.32 -3.20 24.78
N ASN A 77 9.45 -4.19 24.65
CA ASN A 77 9.75 -5.53 24.13
C ASN A 77 8.99 -5.86 22.85
N MET A 78 8.10 -4.99 22.38
CA MET A 78 7.25 -5.27 21.23
C MET A 78 6.66 -3.99 20.65
N GLN A 79 6.67 -3.93 19.32
CA GLN A 79 5.82 -3.02 18.55
C GLN A 79 4.88 -3.85 17.69
N MET A 80 3.63 -3.43 17.58
CA MET A 80 2.63 -4.06 16.74
C MET A 80 1.68 -3.03 16.17
N SER A 81 1.36 -3.19 14.89
CA SER A 81 0.35 -2.43 14.17
C SER A 81 -0.66 -3.42 13.60
N VAL A 82 -1.92 -3.26 13.94
CA VAL A 82 -3.02 -4.01 13.33
C VAL A 82 -3.82 -3.01 12.53
N CYS A 83 -3.99 -3.27 11.24
CA CYS A 83 -4.89 -2.52 10.40
C CYS A 83 -6.04 -3.39 9.92
N THR A 84 -7.24 -2.85 9.98
CA THR A 84 -8.43 -3.41 9.35
C THR A 84 -8.97 -2.43 8.31
N PHE A 85 -9.28 -2.91 7.12
CA PHE A 85 -9.79 -2.08 6.03
C PHE A 85 -10.66 -2.86 5.06
N ASP A 86 -11.41 -2.12 4.25
CA ASP A 86 -12.33 -2.68 3.27
C ASP A 86 -11.63 -2.82 1.91
N VAL A 87 -11.74 -4.01 1.34
CA VAL A 87 -11.26 -4.36 0.01
C VAL A 87 -12.41 -4.09 -0.98
N PRO A 88 -12.15 -3.37 -2.09
CA PRO A 88 -13.16 -3.13 -3.11
C PRO A 88 -13.75 -4.45 -3.63
N GLU A 89 -15.05 -4.48 -3.87
CA GLU A 89 -15.77 -5.70 -4.24
C GLU A 89 -15.24 -6.32 -5.54
N GLU A 90 -14.76 -5.49 -6.47
CA GLU A 90 -14.20 -5.90 -7.77
C GLU A 90 -12.96 -6.78 -7.63
N VAL A 91 -12.26 -6.67 -6.50
CA VAL A 91 -11.04 -7.42 -6.22
C VAL A 91 -11.17 -8.30 -4.98
N ALA A 92 -12.33 -8.31 -4.32
CA ALA A 92 -12.57 -9.14 -3.14
C ALA A 92 -12.46 -10.64 -3.51
N PRO A 93 -11.67 -11.44 -2.79
CA PRO A 93 -11.54 -12.85 -3.10
C PRO A 93 -12.83 -13.60 -2.74
N GLY A 94 -13.16 -14.64 -3.51
CA GLY A 94 -14.29 -15.52 -3.22
C GLY A 94 -14.06 -16.48 -2.05
N GLU A 95 -12.81 -16.60 -1.58
CA GLU A 95 -12.39 -17.46 -0.48
C GLU A 95 -11.40 -16.72 0.42
N VAL A 96 -11.13 -17.25 1.61
CA VAL A 96 -10.13 -16.68 2.52
C VAL A 96 -8.75 -16.71 1.87
N ARG A 97 -8.05 -15.57 1.92
CA ARG A 97 -6.67 -15.41 1.44
C ARG A 97 -5.77 -14.95 2.58
N GLN A 98 -4.59 -15.55 2.71
CA GLN A 98 -3.63 -15.17 3.74
C GLN A 98 -2.21 -15.15 3.19
N ALA A 99 -1.42 -14.12 3.53
CA ALA A 99 0.02 -14.09 3.29
C ALA A 99 0.77 -13.75 4.58
N GLU A 100 1.99 -14.26 4.70
CA GLU A 100 2.87 -14.04 5.85
C GLU A 100 4.26 -13.59 5.40
N ASN A 101 4.99 -12.97 6.32
CA ASN A 101 6.41 -12.62 6.19
C ASN A 101 6.74 -11.72 4.98
N PHE A 102 5.79 -10.91 4.54
CA PHE A 102 6.03 -9.82 3.60
C PHE A 102 6.60 -8.60 4.32
N ALA A 103 7.32 -7.75 3.60
CA ALA A 103 7.89 -6.55 4.19
C ALA A 103 6.79 -5.53 4.55
N CYS A 104 6.59 -5.30 5.85
CA CYS A 104 5.63 -4.33 6.34
C CYS A 104 6.33 -3.18 7.08
N ARG A 105 6.05 -1.95 6.65
CA ARG A 105 6.48 -0.73 7.33
C ARG A 105 5.44 -0.31 8.37
N MET A 106 5.88 -0.24 9.62
CA MET A 106 5.06 0.15 10.75
C MET A 106 4.96 1.68 10.85
N TRP A 107 3.98 2.18 11.62
CA TRP A 107 3.78 3.63 11.83
C TRP A 107 4.99 4.33 12.46
N THR A 108 5.86 3.59 13.15
CA THR A 108 7.12 4.07 13.73
C THR A 108 8.20 4.33 12.67
N GLY A 109 7.95 3.98 11.41
CA GLY A 109 8.96 3.97 10.37
C GLY A 109 9.98 2.85 10.59
N GLU A 110 9.63 1.76 11.26
CA GLU A 110 10.45 0.55 11.33
C GLU A 110 9.84 -0.56 10.48
N THR A 111 10.66 -1.48 10.00
CA THR A 111 10.19 -2.67 9.30
C THR A 111 9.88 -3.77 10.32
N ALA A 112 8.71 -4.38 10.21
CA ALA A 112 8.27 -5.48 11.06
C ALA A 112 9.14 -6.74 10.84
N THR A 113 9.36 -7.52 11.89
CA THR A 113 10.03 -8.82 11.81
C THR A 113 9.06 -9.94 11.44
N GLU A 114 7.77 -9.73 11.70
CA GLU A 114 6.69 -10.66 11.38
C GLU A 114 5.53 -9.86 10.80
N SER A 115 4.89 -10.40 9.77
CA SER A 115 3.74 -9.78 9.13
C SER A 115 2.75 -10.84 8.69
N VAL A 116 1.48 -10.50 8.78
CA VAL A 116 0.37 -11.35 8.33
C VAL A 116 -0.67 -10.47 7.69
N MET A 117 -1.21 -10.92 6.57
CA MET A 117 -2.32 -10.29 5.89
C MET A 117 -3.38 -11.34 5.64
N HIS A 118 -4.60 -11.07 6.03
CA HIS A 118 -5.76 -11.94 5.86
C HIS A 118 -6.86 -11.14 5.19
N VAL A 119 -7.41 -11.66 4.09
CA VAL A 119 -8.57 -11.11 3.39
C VAL A 119 -9.68 -12.14 3.40
N SER A 120 -10.84 -11.76 3.93
CA SER A 120 -12.02 -12.62 3.98
C SER A 120 -12.80 -12.56 2.65
N PRO A 121 -13.63 -13.59 2.40
CA PRO A 121 -14.73 -13.45 1.45
C PRO A 121 -15.58 -12.23 1.81
N GLY A 122 -16.02 -11.48 0.80
CA GLY A 122 -16.82 -10.26 1.01
C GLY A 122 -16.00 -9.01 1.34
N GLY A 123 -14.66 -9.07 1.23
CA GLY A 123 -13.83 -7.87 1.13
C GLY A 123 -13.48 -7.19 2.45
N LYS A 124 -13.30 -7.92 3.55
CA LYS A 124 -12.67 -7.38 4.77
C LYS A 124 -11.23 -7.87 4.86
N ALA A 125 -10.29 -6.93 4.98
CA ALA A 125 -8.88 -7.23 5.16
C ALA A 125 -8.42 -6.88 6.58
N THR A 126 -7.57 -7.72 7.13
CA THR A 126 -6.82 -7.48 8.37
C THR A 126 -5.34 -7.71 8.11
N MET A 127 -4.52 -6.79 8.58
CA MET A 127 -3.09 -6.78 8.37
C MET A 127 -2.39 -6.52 9.68
N ILE A 128 -1.43 -7.35 10.03
CA ILE A 128 -0.70 -7.31 11.29
C ILE A 128 0.77 -7.18 10.96
N CYS A 129 1.43 -6.21 11.57
CA CYS A 129 2.86 -5.98 11.43
C CYS A 129 3.46 -5.88 12.84
N ARG A 130 4.34 -6.82 13.17
CA ARG A 130 4.90 -6.98 14.51
C ARG A 130 6.42 -6.99 14.47
N LYS A 131 7.02 -6.30 15.43
CA LYS A 131 8.45 -6.31 15.73
C LYS A 131 8.64 -6.70 17.20
N ARG A 132 9.50 -7.69 17.45
CA ARG A 132 9.88 -8.15 18.79
C ARG A 132 11.32 -7.75 19.09
#